data_AF-A0A3A8ZEJ6-F1
#
_entry.id   AF-A0A3A8ZEJ6-F1
#
_cell.length_a   1.000
_cell.length_b   1.000
_cell.length_c   1.000
_cell.angle_alpha   90.00
_cell.angle_beta   90.00
_cell.angle_gamma   90.00
#
_symmetry.space_group_name_H-M   'P 1'
#
loop_
_entity.id
_entity.type
_entity.pdbx_description
1 polymer ?
#
loop_
_entity_poly.entity_id
_entity_poly.type
_entity_poly.pdbx_seq_one_letter_code
_entity_poly.pdbx_strand_id
1 'polypeptide(L)' 'MYTWKNGNYQHVGANIQKSIKIDTETMEIIEAVAGRSFSDKVRNMAAEYVRLKCDELASKK' A
#
# COMPACT_ATOMS: atom_id res chain seq x y z
N MET A 1 9.59 -4.17 -17.85
CA MET A 1 10.97 -4.02 -18.34
C MET A 1 11.23 -5.20 -19.27
N TYR A 2 11.84 -5.00 -20.44
CA TYR A 2 12.11 -6.08 -21.39
C TYR A 2 13.56 -6.51 -21.29
N THR A 3 13.83 -7.82 -21.35
CA THR A 3 15.19 -8.34 -21.41
C THR A 3 15.34 -9.24 -22.63
N TRP A 4 16.51 -9.18 -23.26
CA TRP A 4 16.83 -10.02 -24.40
C TRP A 4 17.44 -11.33 -23.89
N LYS A 5 16.75 -12.45 -24.11
CA LYS A 5 17.24 -13.80 -23.80
C LYS A 5 16.90 -14.75 -24.94
N ASN A 6 17.86 -15.59 -25.32
CA ASN A 6 17.69 -16.63 -26.34
C ASN A 6 17.03 -16.14 -27.64
N GLY A 7 17.48 -14.99 -28.15
CA GLY A 7 17.02 -14.47 -29.44
C GLY A 7 15.62 -13.84 -29.45
N ASN A 8 14.98 -13.66 -28.29
CA ASN A 8 13.67 -13.02 -28.18
C ASN A 8 13.62 -12.01 -27.03
N TYR A 9 12.81 -10.95 -27.19
CA TYR A 9 12.47 -10.05 -26.10
C TYR A 9 11.44 -10.72 -25.18
N GLN A 10 11.84 -10.99 -23.94
CA GLN A 10 10.93 -11.51 -22.92
C GLN A 10 10.41 -10.34 -22.08
N HIS A 11 9.08 -10.23 -21.98
CA HIS A 11 8.45 -9.32 -21.03
C HIS A 11 8.69 -9.85 -19.62
N VAL A 12 9.65 -9.24 -18.91
CA VAL A 12 9.84 -9.52 -17.50
C VAL A 12 8.76 -8.72 -16.79
N GLY A 13 7.71 -9.44 -16.38
CA GLY A 13 6.64 -8.93 -15.55
C GLY A 13 7.22 -8.12 -14.40
N ALA A 14 6.57 -7.00 -14.10
CA ALA A 14 7.00 -5.94 -13.20
C ALA A 14 7.12 -6.37 -11.72
N ASN A 15 7.88 -7.42 -11.43
CA ASN A 15 8.28 -7.86 -10.10
C ASN A 15 9.58 -7.18 -9.65
N ILE A 16 9.80 -5.92 -10.05
CA ILE A 16 10.51 -5.03 -9.15
C ILE A 16 9.51 -4.81 -8.03
N GLN A 17 9.54 -5.66 -7.00
CA GLN A 17 8.99 -5.30 -5.71
C GLN A 17 9.72 -4.01 -5.35
N LYS A 18 9.05 -2.88 -5.55
CA LYS A 18 9.49 -1.61 -5.00
C LYS A 18 9.40 -1.81 -3.49
N SER A 19 10.49 -2.24 -2.89
CA SER A 19 10.56 -2.39 -1.46
C SER A 19 10.49 -0.99 -0.88
N ILE A 20 9.40 -0.74 -0.15
CA ILE A 20 9.21 0.50 0.58
C ILE A 20 9.86 0.25 1.94
N LYS A 21 10.81 1.10 2.33
CA LYS A 21 11.32 1.07 3.70
C LYS A 21 10.29 1.80 4.56
N ILE A 22 9.72 1.06 5.49
CA ILE A 22 8.84 1.57 6.55
C ILE A 22 9.50 1.25 7.87
N ASP A 23 9.36 2.16 8.84
CA ASP A 23 9.79 1.92 10.20
C ASP A 23 8.87 0.90 10.89
N THR A 24 9.34 0.38 12.03
CA THR A 24 8.64 -0.68 12.78
C THR A 24 7.28 -0.20 13.28
N GLU A 25 7.18 1.03 13.77
CA GLU A 25 5.93 1.59 14.31
C GLU A 25 4.87 1.68 13.22
N THR A 26 5.24 2.18 12.04
CA THR A 26 4.35 2.23 10.87
C THR A 26 3.88 0.83 10.46
N MET A 27 4.77 -0.17 10.50
CA MET A 27 4.40 -1.55 10.15
C MET A 27 3.43 -2.16 11.17
N GLU A 28 3.64 -1.93 12.46
CA GLU A 28 2.75 -2.40 13.54
C GLU A 28 1.34 -1.81 13.42
N ILE A 29 1.26 -0.50 13.10
CA ILE A 29 -0.02 0.18 12.83
C ILE A 29 -0.73 -0.48 11.65
N ILE A 30 -0.02 -0.72 10.54
CA ILE A 30 -0.62 -1.35 9.35
C ILE A 30 -1.11 -2.76 9.69
N GLU A 31 -0.33 -3.55 10.44
CA GLU A 31 -0.69 -4.92 10.81
C GLU A 31 -1.95 -5.01 11.69
N ALA A 32 -2.18 -4.00 12.55
CA ALA A 32 -3.36 -3.90 13.40
C ALA A 32 -4.66 -3.62 12.63
N VAL A 33 -4.57 -3.12 11.39
CA VAL A 33 -5.74 -2.83 10.55
C VAL A 33 -6.33 -4.12 9.97
N ALA A 34 -7.66 -4.22 9.99
CA ALA A 34 -8.38 -5.36 9.43
C ALA A 34 -8.14 -5.48 7.92
N GLY A 35 -7.80 -6.67 7.44
CA GLY A 35 -7.58 -6.93 6.02
C GLY A 35 -6.79 -8.23 5.79
N ARG A 36 -7.01 -8.88 4.64
CA ARG A 36 -6.33 -10.15 4.29
C ARG A 36 -4.95 -9.94 3.70
N SER A 37 -4.75 -8.86 2.95
CA SER A 37 -3.47 -8.50 2.33
C SER A 37 -2.96 -7.15 2.83
N PHE A 38 -1.65 -6.91 2.75
CA PHE A 38 -1.04 -5.60 3.06
C PHE A 38 -1.74 -4.45 2.30
N SER A 39 -2.09 -4.67 1.03
CA SER A 39 -2.81 -3.69 0.23
C SER A 39 -4.24 -3.42 0.72
N ASP A 40 -4.91 -4.42 1.31
CA ASP A 40 -6.22 -4.21 1.95
C ASP A 40 -6.09 -3.40 3.22
N LYS A 41 -5.11 -3.74 4.07
CA LYS A 41 -4.83 -3.04 5.32
C LYS A 41 -4.53 -1.56 5.08
N VAL A 42 -3.63 -1.25 4.14
CA VAL A 42 -3.30 0.14 3.78
C VAL A 42 -4.50 0.90 3.23
N ARG A 43 -5.35 0.27 2.40
CA ARG A 43 -6.56 0.92 1.87
C ARG A 43 -7.59 1.20 2.97
N ASN A 44 -7.80 0.27 3.89
CA ASN A 44 -8.72 0.45 5.01
C ASN A 44 -8.23 1.54 5.96
N MET A 45 -6.93 1.56 6.26
CA MET A 45 -6.30 2.63 7.05
C MET A 45 -6.53 4.01 6.43
N ALA A 46 -6.33 4.14 5.11
CA ALA A 46 -6.57 5.39 4.40
C ALA A 46 -8.06 5.81 4.43
N ALA A 47 -8.99 4.86 4.30
CA ALA A 47 -10.41 5.12 4.39
C ALA A 47 -10.83 5.61 5.79
N GLU A 48 -10.29 5.01 6.85
CA GLU A 48 -10.54 5.46 8.23
C GLU A 48 -9.99 6.86 8.49
N TYR A 49 -8.80 7.18 8.01
CA TYR A 49 -8.23 8.53 8.12
C TYR A 49 -9.14 9.58 7.46
N VAL A 50 -9.63 9.31 6.25
CA VAL A 50 -10.55 10.22 5.55
C VAL A 50 -11.83 10.42 6.35
N ARG A 51 -12.41 9.34 6.89
CA ARG A 51 -13.61 9.42 7.73
C ARG A 51 -13.38 10.31 8.95
N LEU A 52 -12.30 10.06 9.70
CA LEU A 52 -11.96 10.85 10.89
C LEU A 52 -11.77 12.33 10.55
N LYS A 53 -11.14 12.65 9.41
CA LYS A 53 -10.96 14.04 8.98
C LYS A 53 -12.26 14.70 8.54
N CYS A 54 -13.14 13.99 7.84
CA CYS A 54 -14.46 14.49 7.51
C CYS A 54 -15.31 14.73 8.76
N ASP A 55 -15.27 13.83 9.74
CA ASP A 55 -16.00 13.95 11.00
C ASP A 55 -15.45 15.11 11.87
N GLU A 56 -14.13 15.30 11.90
CA GLU A 56 -13.48 16.43 12.58
C GLU A 56 -13.93 17.78 11.98
N LEU A 57 -14.09 17.85 10.65
CA LEU A 57 -14.58 19.03 9.96
C LEU A 57 -16.08 19.27 10.19
N ALA A 58 -16.88 18.20 10.33
CA ALA A 58 -18.31 18.30 10.63
C ALA A 58 -18.57 18.75 12.08
N SER A 59 -17.74 18.31 13.03
CA SER A 59 -17.85 18.65 14.46
C SER A 59 -17.39 20.09 14.80
N LYS A 60 -16.66 20.75 13.89
CA LYS A 60 -16.19 22.15 14.04
C LYS A 60 -17.16 23.21 13.48
N LYS A 61 -18.36 22.82 13.07
CA LYS A 61 -19.44 23.72 12.61
C LYS A 61 -20.52 23.87 13.67
#